data_AF-A0A455VU64-F1
#
_entry.id   AF-A0A455VU64-F1
#
_cell.length_a   1.000
_cell.length_b   1.000
_cell.length_c   1.000
_cell.angle_alpha   90.00
_cell.angle_beta   90.00
_cell.angle_gamma   90.00
#
_symmetry.space_group_name_H-M   'P 1'
#
loop_
_entity.id
_entity.type
_entity.pdbx_description
1 polymer ?
#
loop_
_entity_poly.entity_id
_entity_poly.type
_entity_poly.pdbx_seq_one_letter_code
_entity_poly.pdbx_strand_id
1 'polypeptide(L)'
;MNFSELSTLFENSNARGLNTNQLANEFIWTESFEALFTSQNQVILGSRGSGKTALVKMLAHENLSKLASFYPKAKSIIDEKNFIATYVPLRVEWVNSLNNYELKKEEYFIWSLNLSLCAKLLDTIRSCIDCYIEDEIEQLFVERDVCLAISEVWFSDENSSLNNLNLIRSELEKVEFKKNLVFNKEAMGIALTVEETRIGEVFHTTLFKPFEFASRIIKRKLSLPENNRWIVCIDEAEFLTKNHHQTLNTFMRSASDLVFKITTMPYRHHTLDTNVAANINIGHDLEYIYIDKLGTSHLNQQASDKIIQDFAEKLFY
;
A
#
# COMPACT_ATOMS: atom_id res chain seq x y z
N MET A 1 15.59 27.21 21.32
CA MET A 1 15.82 26.12 20.35
C MET A 1 17.05 26.48 19.54
N ASN A 2 18.00 25.56 19.40
CA ASN A 2 19.27 25.83 18.72
C ASN A 2 19.05 25.73 17.20
N PHE A 3 19.52 26.70 16.42
CA PHE A 3 19.27 26.76 14.97
C PHE A 3 19.75 25.52 14.20
N SER A 4 20.72 24.77 14.76
CA SER A 4 21.21 23.53 14.16
C SER A 4 20.28 22.32 14.32
N GLU A 5 19.36 22.33 15.30
CA GLU A 5 18.34 21.28 15.45
C GLU A 5 17.18 21.46 14.46
N LEU A 6 16.88 22.71 14.12
CA LEU A 6 15.89 23.03 13.07
C LEU A 6 16.41 22.60 11.68
N SER A 7 17.70 22.79 11.39
CA SER A 7 18.27 22.36 10.09
C SER A 7 18.20 20.84 9.90
N THR A 8 18.44 20.04 10.94
CA THR A 8 18.34 18.57 10.85
C THR A 8 16.88 18.08 10.75
N LEU A 9 15.92 18.79 11.34
CA LEU A 9 14.48 18.53 11.16
C LEU A 9 14.01 18.76 9.72
N PHE A 10 14.54 19.76 9.02
CA PHE A 10 14.16 20.05 7.62
C PHE A 10 14.95 19.23 6.59
N GLU A 11 16.20 18.86 6.88
CA GLU A 11 17.02 18.00 6.00
C GLU A 11 16.48 16.57 5.89
N ASN A 12 15.78 16.07 6.91
CA ASN A 12 15.12 14.74 6.92
C ASN A 12 13.67 14.75 6.37
N SER A 13 13.23 15.82 5.71
CA SER A 13 11.82 16.01 5.29
C SER A 13 11.27 15.05 4.23
N ASN A 14 12.05 14.09 3.75
CA ASN A 14 11.57 13.04 2.85
C ASN A 14 11.05 11.83 3.63
N ALA A 15 9.72 11.76 3.81
CA ALA A 15 9.02 10.63 4.43
C ALA A 15 9.31 9.25 3.77
N ARG A 16 9.88 9.24 2.56
CA ARG A 16 10.38 8.04 1.88
C ARG A 16 11.51 7.35 2.66
N GLY A 17 12.41 8.11 3.29
CA GLY A 17 13.59 7.58 3.98
C GLY A 17 13.40 7.29 5.47
N LEU A 18 12.32 7.81 6.08
CA LEU A 18 12.05 7.60 7.50
C LEU A 18 11.66 6.16 7.78
N ASN A 19 12.28 5.56 8.80
CA ASN A 19 11.87 4.28 9.33
C ASN A 19 10.55 4.42 10.12
N THR A 20 9.85 3.30 10.32
CA THR A 20 8.52 3.22 10.95
C THR A 20 8.45 3.94 12.32
N ASN A 21 9.51 3.85 13.14
CA ASN A 21 9.53 4.48 14.47
C ASN A 21 9.70 6.00 14.40
N GLN A 22 10.63 6.47 13.56
CA GLN A 22 10.86 7.90 13.35
C GLN A 22 9.62 8.58 12.78
N LEU A 23 9.01 7.97 11.77
CA LEU A 23 7.79 8.48 11.17
C LEU A 23 6.68 8.60 12.22
N ALA A 24 6.44 7.56 13.02
CA ALA A 24 5.38 7.60 14.04
C ALA A 24 5.62 8.66 15.13
N ASN A 25 6.87 8.89 15.55
CA ASN A 25 7.21 9.88 16.57
C ASN A 25 7.01 11.34 16.10
N GLU A 26 7.23 11.59 14.81
CA GLU A 26 7.13 12.93 14.22
C GLU A 26 5.75 13.18 13.59
N PHE A 27 4.91 12.15 13.49
CA PHE A 27 3.62 12.25 12.81
C PHE A 27 2.57 12.99 13.65
N ILE A 28 1.93 13.97 13.01
CA ILE A 28 0.83 14.74 13.59
C ILE A 28 -0.48 14.20 13.03
N TRP A 29 -1.37 13.75 13.92
CA TRP A 29 -2.73 13.35 13.53
C TRP A 29 -3.53 14.59 13.08
N THR A 30 -3.98 14.60 11.83
CA THR A 30 -4.74 15.71 11.23
C THR A 30 -6.13 15.27 10.80
N GLU A 31 -7.04 16.23 10.58
CA GLU A 31 -8.36 15.95 9.99
C GLU A 31 -8.24 15.30 8.60
N SER A 32 -7.24 15.70 7.81
CA SER A 32 -6.94 15.09 6.51
C SER A 32 -6.58 13.62 6.63
N PHE A 33 -5.84 13.24 7.68
CA PHE A 33 -5.54 11.85 7.98
C PHE A 33 -6.78 11.10 8.45
N GLU A 34 -7.59 11.72 9.31
CA GLU A 34 -8.83 11.14 9.84
C GLU A 34 -9.84 10.81 8.73
N ALA A 35 -9.94 11.66 7.71
CA ALA A 35 -10.80 11.45 6.55
C ALA A 35 -10.44 10.20 5.72
N LEU A 36 -9.27 9.59 5.93
CA LEU A 36 -8.84 8.40 5.21
C LEU A 36 -9.39 7.09 5.82
N PHE A 37 -9.88 7.12 7.06
CA PHE A 37 -10.41 5.95 7.78
C PHE A 37 -11.86 5.63 7.39
N THR A 38 -12.10 5.46 6.09
CA THR A 38 -13.39 5.05 5.52
C THR A 38 -13.25 3.73 4.79
N SER A 39 -14.36 3.00 4.65
CA SER A 39 -14.47 1.80 3.82
C SER A 39 -14.69 2.09 2.33
N GLN A 40 -14.58 3.35 1.91
CA GLN A 40 -14.70 3.76 0.51
C GLN A 40 -13.34 3.86 -0.16
N ASN A 41 -13.29 3.56 -1.46
CA ASN A 41 -12.07 3.79 -2.24
C ASN A 41 -11.80 5.29 -2.33
N GLN A 42 -10.54 5.69 -2.21
CA GLN A 42 -10.15 7.09 -2.21
C GLN A 42 -8.93 7.30 -3.11
N VAL A 43 -9.02 8.30 -3.99
CA VAL A 43 -7.89 8.85 -4.73
C VAL A 43 -7.44 10.14 -4.05
N ILE A 44 -6.25 10.11 -3.47
CA ILE A 44 -5.68 11.15 -2.63
C ILE A 44 -4.75 12.01 -3.49
N LEU A 45 -5.15 13.25 -3.72
CA LEU A 45 -4.51 14.21 -4.60
C LEU A 45 -3.78 15.30 -3.84
N GLY A 46 -2.63 15.72 -4.37
CA GLY A 46 -1.87 16.82 -3.81
C GLY A 46 -0.50 17.03 -4.47
N SER A 47 0.09 18.20 -4.29
CA SER A 47 1.38 18.59 -4.85
C SER A 47 2.52 17.75 -4.29
N ARG A 48 3.69 17.77 -4.93
CA ARG A 48 4.89 17.16 -4.32
C ARG A 48 5.20 17.86 -3.00
N GLY A 49 5.63 17.09 -2.00
CA GLY A 49 5.91 17.60 -0.66
C GLY A 49 4.67 17.84 0.22
N SER A 50 3.44 17.63 -0.26
CA SER A 50 2.24 17.87 0.57
C SER A 50 1.92 16.78 1.61
N GLY A 51 2.83 15.85 1.86
CA GLY A 51 2.67 14.84 2.91
C GLY A 51 1.82 13.61 2.55
N LYS A 52 1.28 13.48 1.33
CA LYS A 52 0.48 12.31 0.88
C LYS A 52 1.10 10.95 1.24
N THR A 53 2.37 10.76 0.89
CA THR A 53 3.12 9.54 1.20
C THR A 53 3.15 9.29 2.70
N ALA A 54 3.38 10.32 3.52
CA ALA A 54 3.39 10.18 4.99
C ALA A 54 2.02 9.73 5.51
N LEU A 55 0.93 10.35 5.03
CA LEU A 55 -0.43 9.97 5.41
C LEU A 55 -0.72 8.51 5.06
N VAL A 56 -0.50 8.11 3.81
CA VAL A 56 -0.85 6.76 3.34
C VAL A 56 0.09 5.68 3.87
N LYS A 57 1.36 6.00 4.11
CA LYS A 57 2.30 5.13 4.83
C LYS A 57 1.84 4.94 6.28
N MET A 58 1.38 5.99 6.96
CA MET A 58 0.88 5.89 8.34
C MET A 58 -0.43 5.12 8.49
N LEU A 59 -1.23 4.96 7.41
CA LEU A 59 -2.38 4.06 7.45
C LEU A 59 -1.98 2.59 7.61
N ALA A 60 -0.80 2.20 7.11
CA ALA A 60 -0.35 0.81 7.16
C ALA A 60 -0.34 0.30 8.60
N HIS A 61 -0.84 -0.93 8.81
CA HIS A 61 -1.02 -1.47 10.16
C HIS A 61 0.26 -1.43 11.00
N GLU A 62 1.41 -1.72 10.40
CA GLU A 62 2.74 -1.65 11.06
C GLU A 62 3.13 -0.25 11.56
N ASN A 63 2.64 0.81 10.91
CA ASN A 63 2.90 2.20 11.29
C ASN A 63 1.82 2.69 12.26
N LEU A 64 0.55 2.39 11.97
CA LEU A 64 -0.59 2.76 12.79
C LEU A 64 -0.54 2.13 14.19
N SER A 65 -0.07 0.88 14.30
CA SER A 65 0.10 0.20 15.60
C SER A 65 1.11 0.89 16.50
N LYS A 66 2.14 1.54 15.94
CA LYS A 66 3.09 2.36 16.70
C LYS A 66 2.48 3.70 17.09
N LEU A 67 1.68 4.26 16.19
CA LEU A 67 0.94 5.49 16.44
C LEU A 67 -0.08 5.32 17.59
N ALA A 68 -0.58 4.10 17.83
CA ALA A 68 -1.47 3.76 18.94
C ALA A 68 -0.88 4.05 20.33
N SER A 69 0.46 4.12 20.47
CA SER A 69 1.10 4.53 21.71
C SER A 69 0.94 6.03 22.01
N PHE A 70 0.70 6.85 20.98
CA PHE A 70 0.61 8.30 21.08
C PHE A 70 -0.82 8.83 20.96
N TYR A 71 -1.69 8.13 20.21
CA TYR A 71 -3.04 8.59 19.90
C TYR A 71 -4.10 7.54 20.28
N PRO A 72 -5.05 7.87 21.18
CA PRO A 72 -6.14 6.94 21.56
C PRO A 72 -7.01 6.49 20.38
N LYS A 73 -7.22 7.36 19.38
CA LYS A 73 -7.97 7.01 18.15
C LYS A 73 -7.27 5.91 17.36
N ALA A 74 -5.95 6.00 17.19
CA ALA A 74 -5.15 4.97 16.53
C ALA A 74 -5.25 3.64 17.27
N LYS A 75 -5.19 3.68 18.61
CA LYS A 75 -5.38 2.50 19.46
C LYS A 75 -6.76 1.86 19.26
N SER A 76 -7.84 2.65 19.26
CA SER A 76 -9.19 2.14 18.99
C SER A 76 -9.27 1.40 17.67
N ILE A 77 -8.70 1.97 16.60
CA ILE A 77 -8.73 1.38 15.25
C ILE A 77 -8.00 0.02 15.23
N ILE A 78 -6.85 -0.08 15.91
CA ILE A 78 -6.07 -1.31 16.02
C ILE A 78 -6.84 -2.36 16.83
N ASP A 79 -7.36 -1.97 17.99
CA ASP A 79 -8.09 -2.85 18.92
C ASP A 79 -9.40 -3.38 18.31
N GLU A 80 -10.08 -2.57 17.49
CA GLU A 80 -11.30 -2.95 16.76
C GLU A 80 -11.03 -3.95 15.62
N LYS A 81 -9.79 -4.02 15.10
CA LYS A 81 -9.38 -4.93 14.02
C LYS A 81 -10.22 -4.80 12.74
N ASN A 82 -10.92 -3.67 12.54
CA ASN A 82 -11.83 -3.47 11.42
C ASN A 82 -11.16 -2.84 10.19
N PHE A 83 -9.98 -2.23 10.38
CA PHE A 83 -9.24 -1.51 9.35
C PHE A 83 -7.79 -1.98 9.34
N ILE A 84 -7.42 -2.83 8.38
CA ILE A 84 -6.04 -3.34 8.25
C ILE A 84 -5.51 -2.91 6.88
N ALA A 85 -4.56 -1.98 6.88
CA ALA A 85 -3.98 -1.47 5.65
C ALA A 85 -2.58 -2.01 5.39
N THR A 86 -2.29 -2.27 4.11
CA THR A 86 -0.96 -2.60 3.59
C THR A 86 -0.52 -1.50 2.63
N TYR A 87 0.64 -0.90 2.91
CA TYR A 87 1.25 0.13 2.07
C TYR A 87 2.17 -0.49 1.01
N VAL A 88 2.00 -0.06 -0.24
CA VAL A 88 2.89 -0.40 -1.36
C VAL A 88 3.31 0.86 -2.12
N PRO A 89 4.61 1.17 -2.20
CA PRO A 89 5.11 2.22 -3.07
C PRO A 89 5.29 1.69 -4.49
N LEU A 90 4.75 2.38 -5.49
CA LEU A 90 5.05 2.09 -6.90
C LEU A 90 6.44 2.65 -7.23
N ARG A 91 7.43 1.77 -7.41
CA ARG A 91 8.81 2.18 -7.70
C ARG A 91 8.94 2.66 -9.14
N VAL A 92 9.63 3.78 -9.34
CA VAL A 92 9.91 4.36 -10.67
C VAL A 92 10.71 3.38 -11.54
N GLU A 93 11.62 2.62 -10.94
CA GLU A 93 12.44 1.63 -11.65
C GLU A 93 11.59 0.53 -12.29
N TRP A 94 10.53 0.10 -11.59
CA TRP A 94 9.57 -0.87 -12.13
C TRP A 94 8.76 -0.26 -13.28
N VAL A 95 8.31 0.98 -13.14
CA VAL A 95 7.58 1.65 -14.21
C VAL A 95 8.45 1.91 -15.43
N ASN A 96 9.73 2.20 -15.23
CA ASN A 96 10.68 2.39 -16.33
C ASN A 96 11.03 1.07 -17.01
N SER A 97 11.17 -0.02 -16.26
CA SER A 97 11.44 -1.34 -16.85
C SER A 97 10.27 -1.84 -17.71
N LEU A 98 9.02 -1.45 -17.40
CA LEU A 98 7.85 -1.72 -18.24
C LEU A 98 8.00 -1.19 -19.69
N ASN A 99 8.78 -0.14 -19.92
CA ASN A 99 9.00 0.40 -21.27
C ASN A 99 9.93 -0.49 -22.11
N ASN A 100 10.72 -1.36 -21.48
CA ASN A 100 11.56 -2.33 -22.20
C ASN A 100 10.75 -3.55 -22.70
N TYR A 101 9.47 -3.66 -22.31
CA TYR A 101 8.61 -4.82 -22.54
C TYR A 101 7.28 -4.45 -23.21
N GLU A 102 7.31 -3.68 -24.30
CA GLU A 102 6.11 -3.12 -24.93
C GLU A 102 4.98 -4.14 -25.21
N LEU A 103 5.33 -5.35 -25.64
CA LEU A 103 4.34 -6.38 -26.00
C LEU A 103 3.65 -7.05 -24.79
N LYS A 104 4.27 -7.03 -23.60
CA LYS A 104 3.77 -7.70 -22.38
C LYS A 104 3.71 -6.77 -21.17
N LYS A 105 3.63 -5.45 -21.42
CA LYS A 105 3.65 -4.41 -20.39
C LYS A 105 2.59 -4.62 -19.31
N GLU A 106 1.35 -4.92 -19.71
CA GLU A 106 0.24 -5.14 -18.78
C GLU A 106 0.43 -6.41 -17.93
N GLU A 107 0.93 -7.50 -18.52
CA GLU A 107 1.22 -8.75 -17.82
C GLU A 107 2.31 -8.54 -16.76
N TYR A 108 3.40 -7.85 -17.12
CA TYR A 108 4.45 -7.52 -16.17
C TYR A 108 3.97 -6.57 -15.07
N PHE A 109 3.11 -5.60 -15.40
CA PHE A 109 2.51 -4.72 -14.41
C PHE A 109 1.70 -5.52 -13.38
N ILE A 110 0.80 -6.39 -13.83
CA ILE A 110 -0.03 -7.23 -12.95
C ILE A 110 0.87 -8.08 -12.04
N TRP A 111 1.86 -8.74 -12.65
CA TRP A 111 2.78 -9.62 -11.95
C TRP A 111 3.58 -8.90 -10.86
N SER A 112 4.22 -7.79 -11.21
CA SER A 112 5.04 -7.00 -10.28
C SER A 112 4.22 -6.38 -9.16
N LEU A 113 3.01 -5.89 -9.46
CA LEU A 113 2.15 -5.31 -8.44
C LEU A 113 1.67 -6.37 -7.45
N ASN A 114 1.23 -7.54 -7.95
CA ASN A 114 0.86 -8.68 -7.11
C ASN A 114 2.01 -9.12 -6.20
N LEU A 115 3.22 -9.31 -6.77
CA LEU A 115 4.39 -9.70 -6.00
C LEU A 115 4.76 -8.67 -4.92
N SER A 116 4.79 -7.39 -5.29
CA SER A 116 5.13 -6.28 -4.38
C SER A 116 4.13 -6.16 -3.23
N LEU A 117 2.84 -6.32 -3.53
CA LEU A 117 1.78 -6.34 -2.52
C LEU A 117 1.91 -7.51 -1.57
N CYS A 118 2.16 -8.72 -2.09
CA CYS A 118 2.39 -9.91 -1.27
C CYS A 118 3.62 -9.75 -0.37
N ALA A 119 4.71 -9.17 -0.88
CA ALA A 119 5.89 -8.88 -0.09
C ALA A 119 5.61 -7.86 1.04
N LYS A 120 4.82 -6.82 0.75
CA LYS A 120 4.42 -5.81 1.75
C LYS A 120 3.37 -6.31 2.74
N LEU A 121 2.54 -7.27 2.33
CA LEU A 121 1.59 -7.94 3.20
C LEU A 121 2.31 -8.68 4.33
N LEU A 122 3.53 -9.21 4.13
CA LEU A 122 4.31 -9.86 5.19
C LEU A 122 4.58 -8.93 6.38
N ASP A 123 4.87 -7.65 6.10
CA ASP A 123 5.07 -6.63 7.12
C ASP A 123 3.77 -6.40 7.92
N THR A 124 2.63 -6.40 7.21
CA THR A 124 1.29 -6.28 7.80
C THR A 124 0.93 -7.52 8.63
N ILE A 125 1.20 -8.72 8.13
CA ILE A 125 0.97 -10.00 8.85
C ILE A 125 1.72 -9.99 10.17
N ARG A 126 3.01 -9.65 10.14
CA ARG A 126 3.84 -9.61 11.35
C ARG A 126 3.22 -8.66 12.38
N SER A 127 2.87 -7.45 11.94
CA SER A 127 2.27 -6.47 12.84
C SER A 127 0.91 -6.91 13.39
N CYS A 128 0.07 -7.59 12.60
CA CYS A 128 -1.19 -8.12 13.11
C CYS A 128 -0.97 -9.21 14.17
N ILE A 129 -0.02 -10.13 13.94
CA ILE A 129 0.35 -11.17 14.91
C ILE A 129 0.83 -10.54 16.21
N ASP A 130 1.76 -9.58 16.11
CA ASP A 130 2.35 -8.88 17.27
C ASP A 130 1.32 -8.09 18.07
N CYS A 131 0.33 -7.48 17.39
CA CYS A 131 -0.67 -6.65 18.06
C CYS A 131 -1.86 -7.45 18.61
N TYR A 132 -2.20 -8.59 18.01
CA TYR A 132 -3.47 -9.27 18.30
C TYR A 132 -3.33 -10.54 19.13
N ILE A 133 -2.11 -11.04 19.32
CA ILE A 133 -1.82 -12.24 20.10
C ILE A 133 -0.82 -11.85 21.18
N GLU A 134 -1.17 -12.04 22.44
CA GLU A 134 -0.32 -11.68 23.58
C GLU A 134 0.77 -12.73 23.85
N ASP A 135 0.46 -14.02 23.66
CA ASP A 135 1.36 -15.12 23.95
C ASP A 135 2.38 -15.35 22.81
N GLU A 136 3.67 -15.25 23.13
CA GLU A 136 4.75 -15.37 22.14
C GLU A 136 4.82 -16.76 21.48
N ILE A 137 4.42 -17.83 22.20
CA ILE A 137 4.42 -19.18 21.66
C ILE A 137 3.25 -19.33 20.68
N GLU A 138 2.07 -18.81 21.02
CA GLU A 138 0.92 -18.74 20.13
C GLU A 138 1.24 -17.91 18.87
N GLN A 139 1.94 -16.78 19.01
CA GLN A 139 2.41 -15.99 17.87
C GLN A 139 3.24 -16.85 16.90
N LEU A 140 4.18 -17.66 17.41
CA LEU A 140 5.01 -18.54 16.58
C LEU A 140 4.19 -19.63 15.87
N PHE A 141 3.21 -20.23 16.55
CA PHE A 141 2.32 -21.21 15.93
C PHE A 141 1.44 -20.60 14.84
N VAL A 142 0.86 -19.43 15.11
CA VAL A 142 0.03 -18.72 14.14
C VAL A 142 0.87 -18.25 12.94
N GLU A 143 2.06 -17.71 13.17
CA GLU A 143 2.98 -17.33 12.08
C GLU A 143 3.28 -18.53 11.20
N ARG A 144 3.66 -19.66 11.80
CA ARG A 144 3.94 -20.91 11.09
C ARG A 144 2.77 -21.36 10.24
N ASP A 145 1.58 -21.42 10.84
CA ASP A 145 0.36 -21.88 10.17
C ASP A 145 -0.04 -20.98 9.01
N VAL A 146 0.08 -19.66 9.19
CA VAL A 146 -0.16 -18.68 8.13
C VAL A 146 0.85 -18.86 7.00
N CYS A 147 2.14 -19.00 7.32
CA CYS A 147 3.19 -19.16 6.33
C CYS A 147 3.03 -20.45 5.51
N LEU A 148 2.71 -21.58 6.16
CA LEU A 148 2.46 -22.84 5.46
C LEU A 148 1.27 -22.76 4.50
N ALA A 149 0.17 -22.14 4.94
CA ALA A 149 -1.01 -21.96 4.10
C ALA A 149 -0.77 -20.98 2.93
N ILE A 150 0.08 -19.96 3.14
CA ILE A 150 0.49 -19.03 2.08
C ILE A 150 1.44 -19.73 1.10
N SER A 151 2.42 -20.50 1.59
CA SER A 151 3.42 -21.14 0.74
C SER A 151 2.82 -22.19 -0.20
N GLU A 152 1.81 -22.92 0.26
CA GLU A 152 1.05 -23.86 -0.56
C GLU A 152 0.38 -23.19 -1.79
N VAL A 153 0.06 -21.90 -1.69
CA VAL A 153 -0.68 -21.19 -2.73
C VAL A 153 0.19 -20.27 -3.56
N TRP A 154 1.23 -19.67 -2.98
CA TRP A 154 2.11 -18.74 -3.70
C TRP A 154 3.25 -19.44 -4.43
N PHE A 155 3.66 -20.63 -4.01
CA PHE A 155 4.83 -21.31 -4.54
C PHE A 155 4.51 -22.72 -5.02
N SER A 156 5.39 -23.24 -5.89
CA SER A 156 5.36 -24.64 -6.34
C SER A 156 5.72 -25.61 -5.23
N ASP A 157 5.40 -26.90 -5.43
CA ASP A 157 5.58 -27.99 -4.46
C ASP A 157 6.94 -28.02 -3.75
N GLU A 158 8.04 -27.73 -4.46
CA GLU A 158 9.40 -27.71 -3.88
C GLU A 158 9.58 -26.67 -2.76
N ASN A 159 8.82 -25.57 -2.78
CA ASN A 159 8.85 -24.48 -1.80
C ASN A 159 7.50 -24.30 -1.08
N SER A 160 6.66 -25.34 -1.07
CA SER A 160 5.31 -25.32 -0.49
C SER A 160 5.27 -25.34 1.04
N SER A 161 6.41 -25.47 1.72
CA SER A 161 6.51 -25.72 3.16
C SER A 161 7.30 -24.67 3.95
N LEU A 162 7.31 -23.42 3.47
CA LEU A 162 7.97 -22.31 4.14
C LEU A 162 7.16 -21.91 5.39
N ASN A 163 7.81 -21.90 6.55
CA ASN A 163 7.12 -21.90 7.85
C ASN A 163 7.36 -20.65 8.71
N ASN A 164 7.95 -19.60 8.14
CA ASN A 164 8.10 -18.29 8.79
C ASN A 164 8.17 -17.18 7.75
N LEU A 165 7.89 -15.95 8.17
CA LEU A 165 7.74 -14.82 7.25
C LEU A 165 9.04 -14.47 6.52
N ASN A 166 10.20 -14.69 7.15
CA ASN A 166 11.51 -14.41 6.53
C ASN A 166 11.82 -15.37 5.38
N LEU A 167 11.43 -16.63 5.50
CA LEU A 167 11.56 -17.60 4.41
C LEU A 167 10.66 -17.23 3.23
N ILE A 168 9.40 -16.86 3.48
CA ILE A 168 8.48 -16.40 2.43
C ILE A 168 9.06 -15.17 1.73
N ARG A 169 9.57 -14.19 2.49
CA ARG A 169 10.19 -12.98 1.93
C ARG A 169 11.37 -13.30 1.03
N SER A 170 12.27 -14.15 1.52
CA SER A 170 13.47 -14.57 0.76
C SER A 170 13.08 -15.27 -0.54
N GLU A 171 12.00 -16.06 -0.53
CA GLU A 171 11.54 -16.73 -1.74
C GLU A 171 10.86 -15.77 -2.72
N LEU A 172 10.08 -14.78 -2.25
CA LEU A 172 9.54 -13.72 -3.11
C LEU A 172 10.67 -12.92 -3.80
N GLU A 173 11.75 -12.60 -3.08
CA GLU A 173 12.92 -11.91 -3.65
C GLU A 173 13.63 -12.75 -4.73
N LYS A 174 13.75 -14.07 -4.51
CA LYS A 174 14.30 -14.97 -5.54
C LYS A 174 13.38 -15.06 -6.76
N VAL A 175 12.07 -15.15 -6.56
CA VAL A 175 11.08 -15.14 -7.64
C VAL A 175 11.17 -13.83 -8.42
N GLU A 176 11.32 -12.69 -7.72
CA GLU A 176 11.53 -11.38 -8.33
C GLU A 176 12.73 -11.37 -9.25
N PHE A 177 13.89 -11.73 -8.68
CA PHE A 177 15.16 -11.75 -9.38
C PHE A 177 15.13 -12.66 -10.61
N LYS A 178 14.67 -13.91 -10.43
CA LYS A 178 14.60 -14.89 -11.52
C LYS A 178 13.67 -14.40 -12.64
N LYS A 179 12.51 -13.84 -12.31
CA LYS A 179 11.59 -13.35 -13.34
C LYS A 179 12.14 -12.14 -14.09
N ASN A 180 12.82 -11.22 -13.40
CA ASN A 180 13.48 -10.10 -14.07
C ASN A 180 14.54 -10.59 -15.08
N LEU A 181 15.27 -11.67 -14.76
CA LEU A 181 16.17 -12.32 -15.74
C LEU A 181 15.41 -12.90 -16.94
N VAL A 182 14.26 -13.54 -16.71
CA VAL A 182 13.40 -14.08 -17.77
C VAL A 182 12.94 -12.96 -18.71
N PHE A 183 12.46 -11.84 -18.17
CA PHE A 183 12.05 -10.70 -18.99
C PHE A 183 13.22 -10.13 -19.80
N ASN A 184 14.40 -9.97 -19.20
CA ASN A 184 15.60 -9.55 -19.93
C ASN A 184 15.95 -10.50 -21.09
N LYS A 185 15.85 -11.82 -20.87
CA LYS A 185 16.06 -12.82 -21.94
C LYS A 185 15.05 -12.67 -23.07
N GLU A 186 13.77 -12.48 -22.77
CA GLU A 186 12.73 -12.25 -23.78
C GLU A 186 13.00 -10.97 -24.58
N ALA A 187 13.38 -9.86 -23.92
CA ALA A 187 13.72 -8.61 -24.60
C ALA A 187 14.93 -8.73 -25.53
N MET A 188 15.86 -9.65 -25.22
CA MET A 188 17.00 -9.99 -26.09
C MET A 188 16.63 -10.98 -27.21
N GLY A 189 15.38 -11.42 -27.31
CA GLY A 189 14.92 -12.40 -28.29
C GLY A 189 15.39 -13.83 -28.02
N ILE A 190 15.80 -14.14 -26.78
CA ILE A 190 16.24 -15.47 -26.38
C ILE A 190 15.02 -16.32 -26.02
N ALA A 191 14.92 -17.52 -26.60
CA ALA A 191 13.85 -18.46 -26.29
C ALA A 191 13.93 -18.92 -24.83
N LEU A 192 12.79 -18.90 -24.13
CA LEU A 192 12.67 -19.33 -22.74
C LEU A 192 12.44 -20.84 -22.63
N THR A 193 12.93 -21.43 -21.54
CA THR A 193 12.56 -22.81 -21.17
C THR A 193 11.16 -22.87 -20.56
N VAL A 194 10.58 -24.07 -20.51
CA VAL A 194 9.28 -24.28 -19.86
C VAL A 194 9.33 -23.90 -18.38
N GLU A 195 10.42 -24.22 -17.66
CA GLU A 195 10.55 -23.81 -16.26
C GLU A 195 10.59 -22.29 -16.10
N GLU A 196 11.29 -21.58 -16.99
CA GLU A 196 11.41 -20.12 -16.97
C GLU A 196 10.06 -19.41 -17.16
N THR A 197 9.20 -19.95 -18.03
CA THR A 197 7.86 -19.38 -18.24
C THR A 197 6.97 -19.49 -17.00
N ARG A 198 7.17 -20.52 -16.18
CA ARG A 198 6.36 -20.81 -14.98
C ARG A 198 6.80 -20.06 -13.72
N ILE A 199 7.93 -19.34 -13.77
CA ILE A 199 8.42 -18.59 -12.61
C ILE A 199 7.37 -17.57 -12.17
N GLY A 200 6.96 -17.69 -10.91
CA GLY A 200 5.97 -16.82 -10.28
C GLY A 200 4.62 -16.81 -11.00
N GLU A 201 4.19 -17.93 -11.61
CA GLU A 201 2.92 -18.04 -12.34
C GLU A 201 1.71 -17.57 -11.53
N VAL A 202 1.71 -17.79 -10.21
CA VAL A 202 0.63 -17.34 -9.30
C VAL A 202 0.44 -15.83 -9.35
N PHE A 203 1.50 -15.06 -9.54
CA PHE A 203 1.42 -13.60 -9.57
C PHE A 203 0.96 -13.07 -10.94
N HIS A 204 0.92 -13.90 -11.99
CA HIS A 204 0.31 -13.56 -13.28
C HIS A 204 -1.22 -13.65 -13.27
N THR A 205 -1.80 -14.17 -12.19
CA THR A 205 -3.25 -14.21 -12.01
C THR A 205 -3.85 -12.80 -11.93
N THR A 206 -5.18 -12.71 -11.98
CA THR A 206 -5.93 -11.46 -11.82
C THR A 206 -5.37 -10.62 -10.67
N LEU A 207 -5.19 -9.32 -10.93
CA LEU A 207 -4.61 -8.38 -9.96
C LEU A 207 -5.32 -8.48 -8.59
N PHE A 208 -4.52 -8.38 -7.53
CA PHE A 208 -4.88 -8.53 -6.12
C PHE A 208 -5.28 -9.94 -5.65
N LYS A 209 -5.49 -10.93 -6.52
CA LYS A 209 -5.94 -12.26 -6.08
C LYS A 209 -4.99 -12.98 -5.10
N PRO A 210 -3.66 -12.97 -5.30
CA PRO A 210 -2.74 -13.57 -4.33
C PRO A 210 -2.83 -12.89 -2.95
N PHE A 211 -3.03 -11.57 -2.92
CA PHE A 211 -3.22 -10.77 -1.71
C PHE A 211 -4.59 -11.07 -1.04
N GLU A 212 -5.68 -11.12 -1.81
CA GLU A 212 -7.03 -11.47 -1.33
C GLU A 212 -7.07 -12.88 -0.74
N PHE A 213 -6.29 -13.81 -1.28
CA PHE A 213 -6.19 -15.15 -0.72
C PHE A 213 -5.48 -15.17 0.63
N ALA A 214 -4.31 -14.53 0.72
CA ALA A 214 -3.55 -14.46 1.97
C ALA A 214 -4.30 -13.68 3.07
N SER A 215 -4.94 -12.55 2.74
CA SER A 215 -5.80 -11.79 3.67
C SER A 215 -6.94 -12.63 4.23
N ARG A 216 -7.55 -13.54 3.44
CA ARG A 216 -8.55 -14.50 3.94
C ARG A 216 -7.96 -15.55 4.88
N ILE A 217 -6.75 -16.05 4.62
CA ILE A 217 -6.05 -16.95 5.56
C ILE A 217 -5.87 -16.25 6.90
N ILE A 218 -5.36 -15.01 6.86
CA ILE A 218 -5.09 -14.19 8.05
C ILE A 218 -6.38 -13.89 8.80
N LYS A 219 -7.45 -13.48 8.09
CA LYS A 219 -8.78 -13.21 8.66
C LYS A 219 -9.26 -14.39 9.51
N ARG A 220 -9.14 -15.62 8.99
CA ARG A 220 -9.53 -16.83 9.74
C ARG A 220 -8.58 -17.14 10.89
N LYS A 221 -7.26 -17.11 10.66
CA LYS A 221 -6.25 -17.50 11.65
C LYS A 221 -6.20 -16.54 12.85
N LEU A 222 -6.48 -15.26 12.63
CA LEU A 222 -6.55 -14.23 13.68
C LEU A 222 -7.97 -13.94 14.18
N SER A 223 -8.96 -14.71 13.71
CA SER A 223 -10.38 -14.52 14.06
C SER A 223 -10.85 -13.06 13.95
N LEU A 224 -10.48 -12.39 12.84
CA LEU A 224 -10.83 -10.99 12.64
C LEU A 224 -12.35 -10.81 12.44
N PRO A 225 -12.93 -9.66 12.82
CA PRO A 225 -14.36 -9.41 12.70
C PRO A 225 -14.89 -9.57 11.26
N GLU A 226 -16.18 -9.88 11.11
CA GLU A 226 -16.76 -10.07 9.78
C GLU A 226 -16.73 -8.80 8.92
N ASN A 227 -16.94 -7.66 9.56
CA ASN A 227 -16.88 -6.34 8.96
C ASN A 227 -15.44 -5.81 8.76
N ASN A 228 -14.40 -6.61 9.07
CA ASN A 228 -13.02 -6.27 8.77
C ASN A 228 -12.85 -5.95 7.28
N ARG A 229 -12.18 -4.84 7.00
CA ARG A 229 -11.80 -4.43 5.66
C ARG A 229 -10.28 -4.44 5.54
N TRP A 230 -9.81 -4.97 4.41
CA TRP A 230 -8.42 -4.89 4.00
C TRP A 230 -8.23 -3.70 3.08
N ILE A 231 -7.24 -2.87 3.39
CA ILE A 231 -6.98 -1.63 2.67
C ILE A 231 -5.66 -1.76 1.94
N VAL A 232 -5.68 -1.47 0.64
CA VAL A 232 -4.48 -1.43 -0.19
C VAL A 232 -4.13 0.03 -0.46
N CYS A 233 -3.03 0.45 0.16
CA CYS A 233 -2.50 1.80 0.10
C CYS A 233 -1.44 1.88 -1.01
N ILE A 234 -1.83 2.34 -2.20
CA ILE A 234 -0.94 2.46 -3.37
C ILE A 234 -0.38 3.87 -3.42
N ASP A 235 0.93 4.01 -3.24
CA ASP A 235 1.63 5.30 -3.30
C ASP A 235 2.32 5.51 -4.65
N GLU A 236 2.47 6.76 -5.06
CA GLU A 236 3.17 7.16 -6.29
C GLU A 236 2.49 6.74 -7.60
N ALA A 237 1.15 6.76 -7.64
CA ALA A 237 0.40 6.35 -8.83
C ALA A 237 0.53 7.32 -10.02
N GLU A 238 1.19 8.48 -9.88
CA GLU A 238 1.48 9.36 -11.01
C GLU A 238 2.37 8.75 -12.11
N PHE A 239 3.02 7.63 -11.82
CA PHE A 239 3.83 6.88 -12.78
C PHE A 239 2.99 5.89 -13.61
N LEU A 240 1.74 5.62 -13.23
CA LEU A 240 0.89 4.68 -13.93
C LEU A 240 0.42 5.21 -15.28
N THR A 241 0.27 4.32 -16.26
CA THR A 241 -0.30 4.66 -17.57
C THR A 241 -1.82 4.79 -17.48
N LYS A 242 -2.45 5.25 -18.57
CA LYS A 242 -3.92 5.24 -18.67
C LYS A 242 -4.47 3.82 -18.48
N ASN A 243 -3.89 2.81 -19.13
CA ASN A 243 -4.34 1.41 -19.06
C ASN A 243 -4.21 0.84 -17.63
N HIS A 244 -3.11 1.13 -16.93
CA HIS A 244 -2.95 0.70 -15.54
C HIS A 244 -4.06 1.29 -14.65
N HIS A 245 -4.40 2.58 -14.84
CA HIS A 245 -5.53 3.19 -14.13
C HIS A 245 -6.88 2.55 -14.51
N GLN A 246 -7.11 2.20 -15.78
CA GLN A 246 -8.33 1.47 -16.17
C GLN A 246 -8.45 0.13 -15.45
N THR A 247 -7.33 -0.58 -15.33
CA THR A 247 -7.26 -1.83 -14.57
C THR A 247 -7.60 -1.58 -13.09
N LEU A 248 -6.97 -0.62 -12.42
CA LEU A 248 -7.28 -0.28 -11.02
C LEU A 248 -8.74 0.16 -10.82
N ASN A 249 -9.28 0.98 -11.72
CA ASN A 249 -10.68 1.42 -11.69
C ASN A 249 -11.66 0.25 -11.80
N THR A 250 -11.30 -0.78 -12.57
CA THR A 250 -12.10 -2.02 -12.66
C THR A 250 -12.24 -2.68 -11.30
N PHE A 251 -11.17 -2.72 -10.50
CA PHE A 251 -11.22 -3.30 -9.16
C PHE A 251 -11.93 -2.41 -8.15
N MET A 252 -11.72 -1.09 -8.18
CA MET A 252 -12.45 -0.16 -7.31
C MET A 252 -13.95 -0.16 -7.56
N ARG A 253 -14.37 -0.39 -8.81
CA ARG A 253 -15.78 -0.56 -9.18
C ARG A 253 -16.33 -1.96 -8.84
N SER A 254 -15.47 -2.97 -8.82
CA SER A 254 -15.90 -4.32 -8.44
C SER A 254 -16.28 -4.38 -6.96
N ALA A 255 -17.21 -5.26 -6.60
CA ALA A 255 -17.53 -5.58 -5.21
C ALA A 255 -16.41 -6.43 -4.58
N SER A 256 -15.17 -5.94 -4.61
CA SER A 256 -14.04 -6.55 -3.90
C SER A 256 -14.17 -6.27 -2.40
N ASP A 257 -13.65 -7.17 -1.58
CA ASP A 257 -13.51 -6.95 -0.14
C ASP A 257 -12.36 -5.97 0.19
N LEU A 258 -11.57 -5.60 -0.81
CA LEU A 258 -10.49 -4.63 -0.71
C LEU A 258 -10.97 -3.20 -0.89
N VAL A 259 -10.42 -2.30 -0.10
CA VAL A 259 -10.59 -0.85 -0.22
C VAL A 259 -9.27 -0.23 -0.66
N PHE A 260 -9.30 0.64 -1.67
CA PHE A 260 -8.10 1.23 -2.24
C PHE A 260 -7.89 2.67 -1.74
N LYS A 261 -6.68 2.98 -1.29
CA LYS A 261 -6.23 4.35 -1.00
C LYS A 261 -5.07 4.65 -1.93
N ILE A 262 -5.33 5.36 -3.02
CA ILE A 262 -4.36 5.60 -4.09
C ILE A 262 -3.88 7.04 -4.01
N THR A 263 -2.58 7.27 -3.82
CA THR A 263 -2.03 8.63 -3.91
C THR A 263 -1.53 8.94 -5.31
N THR A 264 -1.77 10.16 -5.76
CA THR A 264 -1.17 10.66 -7.00
C THR A 264 -1.14 12.19 -7.01
N MET A 265 -0.50 12.79 -8.01
CA MET A 265 -0.54 14.24 -8.20
C MET A 265 -1.86 14.68 -8.86
N PRO A 266 -2.27 15.95 -8.71
CA PRO A 266 -3.39 16.50 -9.46
C PRO A 266 -3.27 16.20 -10.96
N TYR A 267 -4.38 15.82 -11.59
CA TYR A 267 -4.47 15.46 -13.01
C TYR A 267 -3.67 14.22 -13.44
N ARG A 268 -3.11 13.45 -12.49
CA ARG A 268 -2.39 12.20 -12.78
C ARG A 268 -3.21 10.93 -12.60
N HIS A 269 -4.45 11.04 -12.11
CA HIS A 269 -5.44 9.98 -12.32
C HIS A 269 -6.01 10.11 -13.73
N HIS A 270 -5.47 9.32 -14.67
CA HIS A 270 -5.58 9.59 -16.10
C HIS A 270 -6.94 9.31 -16.74
N THR A 271 -7.80 8.52 -16.09
CA THR A 271 -9.10 8.15 -16.65
C THR A 271 -10.06 7.65 -15.58
N LEU A 272 -11.35 7.72 -15.90
CA LEU A 272 -12.43 7.07 -15.16
C LEU A 272 -12.93 5.80 -15.85
N ASP A 273 -12.40 5.48 -17.03
CA ASP A 273 -12.75 4.26 -17.76
C ASP A 273 -12.33 3.04 -16.93
N THR A 274 -13.06 1.93 -17.10
CA THR A 274 -12.65 0.61 -16.62
C THR A 274 -12.39 -0.32 -17.81
N ASN A 275 -11.92 -1.54 -17.55
CA ASN A 275 -11.76 -2.57 -18.59
C ASN A 275 -13.09 -3.19 -19.01
N VAL A 276 -14.19 -2.86 -18.33
CA VAL A 276 -15.55 -3.19 -18.75
C VAL A 276 -16.24 -1.96 -19.32
N ALA A 277 -17.34 -2.14 -20.07
CA ALA A 277 -18.07 -1.06 -20.73
C ALA A 277 -18.89 -0.18 -19.74
N ALA A 278 -18.28 0.23 -18.63
CA ALA A 278 -18.83 1.14 -17.63
C ALA A 278 -17.69 1.91 -16.95
N ASN A 279 -17.91 3.20 -16.68
CA ASN A 279 -16.93 4.03 -15.97
C ASN A 279 -17.07 3.88 -14.46
N ILE A 280 -16.01 4.22 -13.73
CA ILE A 280 -16.06 4.35 -12.28
C ILE A 280 -16.86 5.61 -11.89
N ASN A 281 -17.71 5.49 -10.88
CA ASN A 281 -18.60 6.57 -10.43
C ASN A 281 -18.04 7.27 -9.17
N ILE A 282 -17.85 8.58 -9.26
CA ILE A 282 -17.37 9.39 -8.13
C ILE A 282 -18.51 9.57 -7.12
N GLY A 283 -18.22 9.29 -5.84
CA GLY A 283 -19.18 9.30 -4.73
C GLY A 283 -19.90 7.97 -4.49
N HIS A 284 -19.83 7.04 -5.44
CA HIS A 284 -20.34 5.67 -5.27
C HIS A 284 -19.21 4.64 -5.21
N ASP A 285 -18.32 4.66 -6.21
CA ASP A 285 -17.23 3.70 -6.34
C ASP A 285 -15.92 4.26 -5.76
N LEU A 286 -15.70 5.58 -5.83
CA LEU A 286 -14.52 6.26 -5.27
C LEU A 286 -14.80 7.70 -4.82
N GLU A 287 -14.00 8.22 -3.89
CA GLU A 287 -13.94 9.63 -3.50
C GLU A 287 -12.58 10.26 -3.84
N TYR A 288 -12.56 11.57 -4.12
CA TYR A 288 -11.32 12.33 -4.24
C TYR A 288 -11.03 13.12 -2.97
N ILE A 289 -9.83 12.99 -2.44
CA ILE A 289 -9.37 13.72 -1.26
C ILE A 289 -8.23 14.64 -1.66
N TYR A 290 -8.39 15.95 -1.47
CA TYR A 290 -7.38 16.95 -1.83
C TYR A 290 -6.62 17.41 -0.59
N ILE A 291 -5.43 16.86 -0.36
CA ILE A 291 -4.62 17.15 0.83
C ILE A 291 -4.17 18.62 0.85
N ASP A 292 -3.86 19.21 -0.31
CA ASP A 292 -3.43 20.61 -0.42
C ASP A 292 -4.53 21.63 -0.04
N LYS A 293 -5.79 21.18 0.09
CA LYS A 293 -6.94 22.02 0.41
C LYS A 293 -7.55 21.70 1.78
N LEU A 294 -7.08 20.66 2.46
CA LEU A 294 -7.66 20.23 3.72
C LEU A 294 -7.05 20.99 4.90
N GLY A 295 -7.92 21.59 5.70
CA GLY A 295 -7.62 22.65 6.68
C GLY A 295 -8.36 23.96 6.38
N THR A 296 -8.79 24.13 5.14
CA THR A 296 -9.48 25.33 4.63
C THR A 296 -10.67 25.01 3.73
N SER A 297 -10.84 23.75 3.33
CA SER A 297 -11.86 23.28 2.37
C SER A 297 -13.31 23.58 2.75
N HIS A 298 -13.63 23.70 4.04
CA HIS A 298 -14.97 24.03 4.54
C HIS A 298 -15.14 25.53 4.87
N LEU A 299 -14.07 26.30 4.71
CA LEU A 299 -14.01 27.70 5.06
C LEU A 299 -13.97 28.54 3.80
N ASN A 300 -14.55 29.73 3.84
CA ASN A 300 -14.33 30.67 2.75
C ASN A 300 -12.85 31.09 2.70
N GLN A 301 -12.43 31.64 1.57
CA GLN A 301 -11.02 31.95 1.32
C GLN A 301 -10.43 32.92 2.37
N GLN A 302 -11.23 33.87 2.88
CA GLN A 302 -10.80 34.78 3.94
C GLN A 302 -10.53 34.10 5.28
N ALA A 303 -11.38 33.16 5.70
CA ALA A 303 -11.19 32.41 6.95
C ALA A 303 -10.01 31.43 6.84
N SER A 304 -9.81 30.89 5.64
CA SER A 304 -8.70 30.02 5.27
C SER A 304 -7.35 30.74 5.37
N ASP A 305 -7.26 31.91 4.74
CA ASP A 305 -6.06 32.75 4.74
C ASP A 305 -5.68 33.19 6.16
N LYS A 306 -6.69 33.49 6.99
CA LYS A 306 -6.48 33.86 8.40
C LYS A 306 -5.88 32.72 9.23
N ILE A 307 -6.36 31.49 9.07
CA ILE A 307 -5.82 30.33 9.79
C ILE A 307 -4.38 30.04 9.34
N ILE A 308 -4.11 30.14 8.03
CA ILE A 308 -2.76 29.97 7.49
C ILE A 308 -1.81 31.06 8.02
N GLN A 309 -2.29 32.31 8.09
CA GLN A 309 -1.51 33.42 8.65
C GLN A 309 -1.23 33.21 10.14
N ASP A 310 -2.24 32.87 10.95
CA ASP A 310 -2.08 32.61 12.39
C ASP A 310 -1.12 31.43 12.65
N PHE A 311 -1.15 30.40 11.79
CA PHE A 311 -0.22 29.28 11.86
C PHE A 311 1.21 29.71 11.51
N ALA A 312 1.39 30.48 10.43
CA ALA A 312 2.69 30.99 10.04
C ALA A 312 3.28 31.91 11.12
N GLU A 313 2.48 32.79 11.71
CA GLU A 313 2.92 33.66 12.81
C GLU A 313 3.37 32.85 14.03
N LYS A 314 2.71 31.74 14.38
CA LYS A 314 3.13 30.86 15.49
C LYS A 314 4.37 30.00 15.21
N LEU A 315 4.74 29.83 13.95
CA LEU A 315 5.91 29.03 13.56
C LEU A 315 7.19 29.86 13.51
N PHE A 316 7.05 31.17 13.31
CA PHE A 316 8.15 32.11 13.16
C PHE A 316 8.31 33.09 14.35
N TYR A 317 7.51 32.94 15.40
CA TYR A 317 7.64 33.61 16.71
C TYR A 317 7.66 32.59 17.85
#